data_AF-A0A0E3PJ64-F1
#
_entry.id   AF-A0A0E3PJ64-F1
#
_cell.length_a   1.000
_cell.length_b   1.000
_cell.length_c   1.000
_cell.angle_alpha   90.00
_cell.angle_beta   90.00
_cell.angle_gamma   90.00
#
_symmetry.space_group_name_H-M   'P 1'
#
loop_
_entity.id
_entity.type
_entity.pdbx_description
1 polymer ?
#
loop_
_entity_poly.entity_id
_entity_poly.type
_entity_poly.pdbx_seq_one_letter_code
_entity_poly.pdbx_strand_id
1 'polypeptide(L)'
;MYCLLRFMTTIIKKILNGNPYFYAVKSGRVNGKPRIVSQVYLGTADNIVEMKKQCESLPYIKMKSFEYGKLAALFHVNEELGFVDIVNKHIAKKSIDGLSVGEYLLLDIVGKSHGVLSENGIGEWFKKSALSFMLDFPHKLNCQNFLNQMSYIDSDTMKNIEDDLCRVLVEKGFTPSILFVDESNWFTYATNYNDESELLHKRIQQKAS
;
A
#
# COMPACT_ATOMS: atom_id res chain seq x y z
N MET A 1 -14.90 4.65 34.21
CA MET A 1 -13.93 3.69 34.76
C MET A 1 -14.01 2.40 33.94
N TYR A 2 -13.29 2.33 32.82
CA TYR A 2 -13.33 1.18 31.91
C TYR A 2 -12.33 0.13 32.41
N CYS A 3 -12.83 -0.89 33.08
CA CYS A 3 -12.01 -2.06 33.43
C CYS A 3 -11.77 -2.86 32.14
N LEU A 4 -10.61 -2.63 31.51
CA LEU A 4 -10.07 -3.48 30.45
C LEU A 4 -9.81 -4.88 31.05
N LEU A 5 -10.82 -5.74 31.04
CA LEU A 5 -10.66 -7.14 31.38
C LEU A 5 -9.81 -7.81 30.29
N ARG A 6 -8.50 -7.89 30.55
CA ARG A 6 -7.59 -8.79 29.82
C ARG A 6 -8.06 -10.22 30.10
N PHE A 7 -8.71 -10.85 29.13
CA PHE A 7 -9.04 -12.27 29.19
C PHE A 7 -7.75 -13.09 29.05
N MET A 8 -7.04 -13.28 30.16
CA MET A 8 -5.82 -14.08 30.20
C MET A 8 -6.19 -15.56 30.18
N THR A 9 -5.65 -16.31 29.22
CA THR A 9 -5.79 -17.77 29.19
C THR A 9 -4.87 -18.38 30.24
N THR A 10 -5.36 -19.33 31.04
CA THR A 10 -4.58 -20.07 32.05
C THR A 10 -4.73 -21.56 31.82
N ILE A 11 -3.68 -22.33 32.08
CA ILE A 11 -3.76 -23.80 32.06
C ILE A 11 -4.12 -24.27 33.47
N ILE A 12 -5.18 -25.07 33.59
CA ILE A 12 -5.59 -25.69 34.83
C ILE A 12 -5.53 -27.22 34.72
N LYS A 13 -5.25 -27.87 35.85
CA LYS A 13 -5.27 -29.33 36.00
C LYS A 13 -6.60 -29.77 36.62
N LYS A 14 -7.24 -30.79 36.06
CA LYS A 14 -8.42 -31.48 36.59
C LYS A 14 -8.09 -32.97 36.77
N ILE A 15 -8.55 -33.58 37.86
CA ILE A 15 -8.44 -35.01 38.08
C ILE A 15 -9.75 -35.68 37.68
N LEU A 16 -9.72 -36.59 36.71
CA LEU A 16 -10.87 -37.39 36.29
C LEU A 16 -10.48 -38.86 36.37
N ASN A 17 -11.25 -39.66 37.11
CA ASN A 17 -10.99 -41.10 37.33
C ASN A 17 -9.53 -41.40 37.75
N GLY A 18 -8.98 -40.56 38.64
CA GLY A 18 -7.60 -40.70 39.13
C GLY A 18 -6.52 -40.13 38.20
N ASN A 19 -6.86 -39.77 36.96
CA ASN A 19 -5.89 -39.30 35.97
C ASN A 19 -5.88 -37.77 35.83
N PRO A 20 -4.69 -37.15 35.66
CA PRO A 20 -4.55 -35.72 35.50
C PRO A 20 -4.76 -35.27 34.05
N TYR A 21 -5.65 -34.30 33.88
CA TYR A 21 -6.02 -33.72 32.59
C TYR A 21 -5.91 -32.21 32.62
N PHE A 22 -5.50 -31.61 31.50
CA PHE A 22 -5.22 -30.19 31.41
C PHE A 22 -6.23 -29.48 30.50
N TYR A 23 -6.56 -28.25 30.88
CA TYR A 23 -7.49 -27.40 30.15
C TYR A 23 -6.92 -25.99 30.05
N ALA A 24 -7.00 -25.38 28.87
CA ALA A 24 -6.82 -23.94 28.70
C ALA A 24 -8.16 -23.27 28.98
N VAL A 25 -8.20 -22.40 29.99
CA VAL A 25 -9.42 -21.73 30.42
C VAL A 25 -9.30 -20.22 30.32
N LYS A 26 -10.40 -19.57 29.95
CA LYS A 26 -10.58 -18.12 30.08
C LYS A 26 -11.61 -17.85 31.17
N SER A 27 -11.23 -17.00 32.11
CA SER A 27 -12.10 -16.55 33.20
C SER A 27 -12.72 -15.20 32.84
N GLY A 28 -14.01 -15.04 33.15
CA GLY A 28 -14.76 -13.79 33.00
C GLY A 28 -15.74 -13.62 34.16
N ARG A 29 -16.54 -12.55 34.17
CA ARG A 29 -17.64 -12.40 35.14
C ARG A 29 -18.99 -12.64 34.46
N VAL A 30 -19.82 -13.49 35.05
CA VAL A 30 -21.21 -13.73 34.63
C VAL A 30 -22.10 -13.32 35.80
N ASN A 31 -23.03 -12.39 35.59
CA ASN A 31 -23.87 -11.79 36.64
C ASN A 31 -23.06 -11.29 37.85
N GLY A 32 -21.95 -10.60 37.56
CA GLY A 32 -21.08 -10.06 38.59
C GLY A 32 -20.26 -11.09 39.38
N LYS A 33 -20.26 -12.39 39.03
CA LYS A 33 -19.45 -13.43 39.70
C LYS A 33 -18.37 -14.00 38.77
N PRO A 34 -17.12 -14.22 39.22
CA PRO A 34 -16.09 -14.88 38.41
C PRO A 34 -16.51 -16.29 38.00
N ARG A 35 -16.44 -16.60 36.71
CA ARG A 35 -16.77 -17.90 36.10
C ARG A 35 -15.80 -18.20 34.96
N ILE A 36 -15.56 -19.49 34.70
CA ILE A 36 -14.90 -19.93 33.47
C ILE A 36 -15.89 -19.73 32.33
N VAL A 37 -15.57 -18.85 31.38
CA VAL A 37 -16.43 -18.53 30.23
C VAL A 37 -16.07 -19.32 28.99
N SER A 38 -14.85 -19.88 28.94
CA SER A 38 -14.40 -20.77 27.88
C SER A 38 -13.39 -21.76 28.45
N GLN A 39 -13.48 -23.02 28.02
CA GLN A 39 -12.53 -24.08 28.34
C GLN A 39 -12.25 -24.90 27.09
N VAL A 40 -10.96 -25.18 26.84
CA VAL A 40 -10.49 -26.07 25.78
C VAL A 40 -9.70 -27.19 26.44
N TYR A 41 -10.06 -28.44 26.13
CA TYR A 41 -9.35 -29.61 26.63
C TYR A 41 -8.02 -29.78 25.90
N LEU A 42 -6.93 -29.89 26.66
CA LEU A 42 -5.56 -30.02 26.13
C LEU A 42 -5.05 -31.46 26.18
N GLY A 43 -5.77 -32.39 26.81
CA GLY A 43 -5.31 -33.76 27.00
C GLY A 43 -4.56 -33.97 28.32
N THR A 44 -3.76 -35.02 28.37
CA THR A 44 -2.83 -35.32 29.48
C THR A 44 -1.56 -34.48 29.34
N ALA A 45 -0.64 -34.59 30.31
CA ALA A 45 0.69 -33.99 30.18
C ALA A 45 1.43 -34.52 28.95
N ASP A 46 1.31 -35.81 28.65
CA ASP A 46 1.97 -36.45 27.51
C ASP A 46 1.41 -35.94 26.18
N ASN A 47 0.10 -35.74 26.08
CA ASN A 47 -0.53 -35.12 24.90
C ASN A 47 0.04 -33.72 24.63
N ILE A 48 0.25 -32.92 25.67
CA ILE A 48 0.79 -31.56 25.54
C ILE A 48 2.25 -31.59 25.06
N VAL A 49 3.06 -32.50 25.62
CA VAL A 49 4.46 -32.68 25.21
C VAL A 49 4.54 -33.17 23.77
N GLU A 50 3.68 -34.11 23.39
CA GLU A 50 3.60 -34.62 22.02
C GLU A 50 3.17 -33.52 21.04
N MET A 51 2.12 -32.76 21.35
CA MET A 51 1.72 -31.59 20.56
C MET A 51 2.87 -30.59 20.40
N LYS A 52 3.62 -30.31 21.46
CA LYS A 52 4.79 -29.42 21.38
C LYS A 52 5.85 -29.97 20.42
N LYS A 53 6.21 -31.25 20.55
CA LYS A 53 7.20 -31.91 19.67
C LYS A 53 6.74 -31.91 18.21
N GLN A 54 5.45 -32.17 17.96
CA GLN A 54 4.86 -32.09 16.63
C GLN A 54 4.91 -30.67 16.08
N CYS A 55 4.56 -29.66 16.87
CA CYS A 55 4.71 -28.25 16.50
C CYS A 55 6.16 -27.87 16.18
N GLU A 56 7.14 -28.36 16.93
CA GLU A 56 8.57 -28.14 16.68
C GLU A 56 9.04 -28.84 15.39
N SER A 57 8.40 -29.95 15.01
CA SER A 57 8.70 -30.70 13.78
C SER A 57 7.99 -30.17 12.53
N LEU A 58 6.95 -29.36 12.68
CA LEU A 58 6.27 -28.74 11.56
C LEU A 58 7.12 -27.56 11.04
N PRO A 59 7.44 -27.49 9.74
CA PRO A 59 8.08 -26.30 9.20
C PRO A 59 7.16 -25.11 9.51
N TYR A 60 7.69 -24.10 10.20
CA TYR A 60 6.95 -22.89 10.53
C TYR A 60 6.48 -22.24 9.22
N ILE A 61 5.23 -22.51 8.81
CA ILE A 61 4.64 -21.90 7.62
C ILE A 61 4.42 -20.43 7.98
N LYS A 62 5.37 -19.58 7.57
CA LYS A 62 5.21 -18.13 7.61
C LYS A 62 4.12 -17.73 6.63
N MET A 63 2.89 -17.59 7.14
CA MET A 63 1.80 -17.04 6.37
C MET A 63 1.90 -15.50 6.40
N LYS A 64 2.04 -14.89 5.23
CA LYS A 64 1.99 -13.44 5.05
C LYS A 64 0.81 -13.13 4.13
N SER A 65 -0.12 -12.31 4.59
CA SER A 65 -1.22 -11.78 3.77
C SER A 65 -0.80 -10.47 3.12
N PHE A 66 -1.35 -10.21 1.93
CA PHE A 66 -1.13 -8.98 1.18
C PHE A 66 -2.48 -8.44 0.67
N GLU A 67 -2.58 -7.12 0.52
CA GLU A 67 -3.75 -6.47 -0.08
C GLU A 67 -3.73 -6.61 -1.61
N TYR A 68 -4.00 -7.82 -2.11
CA TYR A 68 -3.92 -8.11 -3.54
C TYR A 68 -5.07 -7.50 -4.35
N GLY A 69 -6.30 -7.52 -3.82
CA GLY A 69 -7.49 -7.12 -4.59
C GLY A 69 -7.45 -5.68 -5.10
N LYS A 70 -6.93 -4.74 -4.29
CA LYS A 70 -6.78 -3.34 -4.68
C LYS A 70 -5.71 -3.15 -5.76
N LEU A 71 -4.59 -3.85 -5.65
CA LEU A 71 -3.54 -3.84 -6.67
C LEU A 71 -4.07 -4.41 -7.98
N ALA A 72 -4.70 -5.59 -7.94
CA ALA A 72 -5.26 -6.23 -9.12
C ALA A 72 -6.30 -5.36 -9.83
N ALA A 73 -7.19 -4.69 -9.08
CA ALA A 73 -8.17 -3.77 -9.65
C ALA A 73 -7.52 -2.58 -10.38
N LEU A 74 -6.48 -1.96 -9.81
CA LEU A 74 -5.78 -0.84 -10.44
C LEU A 74 -4.98 -1.27 -11.68
N PHE A 75 -4.34 -2.44 -11.64
CA PHE A 75 -3.66 -2.99 -12.81
C PHE A 75 -4.64 -3.34 -13.93
N HIS A 76 -5.81 -3.89 -13.58
CA HIS A 76 -6.87 -4.14 -14.55
C HIS A 76 -7.39 -2.84 -15.19
N VAL A 77 -7.62 -1.78 -14.40
CA VAL A 77 -7.97 -0.46 -14.94
C VAL A 77 -6.87 0.07 -15.87
N ASN A 78 -5.60 -0.11 -15.52
CA ASN A 78 -4.49 0.24 -16.41
C ASN A 78 -4.57 -0.53 -17.75
N GLU A 79 -4.83 -1.84 -17.72
CA GLU A 79 -5.00 -2.66 -18.94
C GLU A 79 -6.19 -2.19 -19.77
N GLU A 80 -7.33 -1.87 -19.13
CA GLU A 80 -8.51 -1.40 -19.83
C GLU A 80 -8.32 -0.03 -20.50
N LEU A 81 -7.56 0.86 -19.86
CA LEU A 81 -7.29 2.21 -20.36
C LEU A 81 -6.05 2.28 -21.26
N GLY A 82 -5.18 1.26 -21.26
CA GLY A 82 -3.88 1.32 -21.93
C GLY A 82 -2.97 2.41 -21.37
N PHE A 83 -3.08 2.72 -20.06
CA PHE A 83 -2.45 3.92 -19.48
C PHE A 83 -0.93 3.92 -19.64
N VAL A 84 -0.23 2.82 -19.32
CA VAL A 84 1.22 2.70 -19.51
C VAL A 84 1.63 2.94 -20.97
N ASP A 85 0.86 2.42 -21.93
CA ASP A 85 1.15 2.57 -23.36
C ASP A 85 0.93 4.02 -23.82
N ILE A 86 -0.13 4.67 -23.35
CA ILE A 86 -0.39 6.10 -23.59
C ILE A 86 0.78 6.94 -23.09
N VAL A 87 1.24 6.69 -21.86
CA VAL A 87 2.39 7.43 -21.30
C VAL A 87 3.61 7.18 -22.17
N ASN A 88 3.98 5.92 -22.40
CA ASN A 88 5.21 5.57 -23.10
C ASN A 88 5.23 6.06 -24.56
N LYS A 89 4.07 6.18 -25.23
CA LYS A 89 3.93 6.77 -26.58
C LYS A 89 4.48 8.19 -26.65
N HIS A 90 4.37 8.98 -25.59
CA HIS A 90 4.82 10.38 -25.54
C HIS A 90 6.24 10.55 -25.00
N ILE A 91 6.91 9.45 -24.66
CA ILE A 91 8.26 9.49 -24.07
C ILE A 91 9.30 9.14 -25.12
N ALA A 92 10.16 10.11 -25.45
CA ALA A 92 11.32 9.91 -26.32
C ALA A 92 12.48 9.25 -25.56
N LYS A 93 12.30 7.99 -25.15
CA LYS A 93 13.32 7.20 -24.43
C LYS A 93 13.46 5.82 -25.06
N LYS A 94 14.70 5.34 -25.17
CA LYS A 94 14.97 3.96 -25.61
C LYS A 94 14.47 2.96 -24.58
N SER A 95 13.98 1.82 -25.06
CA SER A 95 13.68 0.68 -24.19
C SER A 95 14.90 0.32 -23.35
N ILE A 96 14.68 0.09 -22.06
CA ILE A 96 15.68 -0.35 -21.11
C ILE A 96 15.28 -1.70 -20.54
N ASP A 97 16.25 -2.42 -19.98
CA ASP A 97 15.99 -3.62 -19.18
C ASP A 97 15.54 -3.19 -17.77
N GLY A 98 14.25 -2.85 -17.66
CA GLY A 98 13.62 -2.32 -16.46
C GLY A 98 12.33 -1.57 -16.76
N LEU A 99 11.70 -1.04 -15.70
CA LEU A 99 10.47 -0.28 -15.79
C LEU A 99 10.62 0.97 -16.67
N SER A 100 9.67 1.12 -17.58
CA SER A 100 9.40 2.29 -18.40
C SER A 100 8.89 3.47 -17.58
N VAL A 101 8.84 4.65 -18.20
CA VAL A 101 8.31 5.87 -17.55
C VAL A 101 6.83 5.68 -17.17
N GLY A 102 6.04 5.06 -18.04
CA GLY A 102 4.65 4.72 -17.76
C GLY A 102 4.48 3.79 -16.57
N GLU A 103 5.33 2.77 -16.44
CA GLU A 103 5.26 1.85 -15.29
C GLU A 103 5.68 2.52 -13.98
N TYR A 104 6.66 3.43 -14.02
CA TYR A 104 7.01 4.26 -12.86
C TYR A 104 5.84 5.15 -12.43
N LEU A 105 5.15 5.78 -13.39
CA LEU A 105 3.98 6.62 -13.11
C LEU A 105 2.80 5.79 -12.59
N LEU A 106 2.56 4.59 -13.13
CA LEU A 106 1.56 3.66 -12.62
C LEU A 106 1.86 3.25 -11.17
N LEU A 107 3.12 2.91 -10.86
CA LEU A 107 3.53 2.57 -9.50
C LEU A 107 3.29 3.73 -8.52
N ASP A 108 3.45 4.97 -8.97
CA ASP A 108 3.14 6.16 -8.17
C ASP A 108 1.65 6.27 -7.83
N ILE A 109 0.79 6.15 -8.84
CA ILE A 109 -0.67 6.18 -8.68
C ILE A 109 -1.10 5.07 -7.69
N VAL A 110 -0.59 3.86 -7.89
CA VAL A 110 -0.91 2.72 -7.03
C VAL A 110 -0.36 2.92 -5.62
N GLY A 111 0.86 3.43 -5.47
CA GLY A 111 1.49 3.74 -4.18
C GLY A 111 0.69 4.78 -3.40
N LYS A 112 0.32 5.89 -4.04
CA LYS A 112 -0.51 6.95 -3.47
C LYS A 112 -1.87 6.43 -3.02
N SER A 113 -2.49 5.54 -3.80
CA SER A 113 -3.75 4.90 -3.39
C SER A 113 -3.60 4.10 -2.07
N HIS A 114 -2.40 3.59 -1.75
CA HIS A 114 -2.09 2.87 -0.51
C HIS A 114 -1.48 3.77 0.58
N GLY A 115 -1.56 5.10 0.43
CA GLY A 115 -1.09 6.05 1.44
C GLY A 115 0.42 6.30 1.42
N VAL A 116 1.12 5.91 0.34
CA VAL A 116 2.53 6.30 0.16
C VAL A 116 2.57 7.74 -0.34
N LEU A 117 2.98 8.65 0.54
CA LEU A 117 3.00 10.09 0.25
C LEU A 117 4.35 10.61 -0.29
N SER A 118 5.37 9.76 -0.37
CA SER A 118 6.68 10.14 -0.91
C SER A 118 7.31 9.04 -1.75
N GLU A 119 8.10 9.45 -2.74
CA GLU A 119 8.86 8.59 -3.65
C GLU A 119 9.90 7.76 -2.88
N ASN A 120 10.39 8.28 -1.74
CA ASN A 120 11.23 7.55 -0.80
C ASN A 120 10.52 6.35 -0.16
N GLY A 121 9.21 6.46 0.07
CA GLY A 121 8.39 5.38 0.65
C GLY A 121 8.06 4.26 -0.35
N ILE A 122 8.13 4.54 -1.66
CA ILE A 122 7.69 3.62 -2.71
C ILE A 122 8.50 2.32 -2.73
N GLY A 123 9.82 2.41 -2.55
CA GLY A 123 10.70 1.23 -2.58
C GLY A 123 10.51 0.30 -1.38
N GLU A 124 10.28 0.88 -0.19
CA GLU A 124 9.93 0.11 1.03
C GLU A 124 8.55 -0.52 0.90
N TRP A 125 7.57 0.23 0.39
CA TRP A 125 6.21 -0.26 0.15
C TRP A 125 6.19 -1.41 -0.86
N PHE A 126 6.88 -1.28 -1.99
CA PHE A 126 6.95 -2.31 -3.03
C PHE A 126 7.42 -3.66 -2.48
N LYS A 127 8.50 -3.68 -1.68
CA LYS A 127 9.03 -4.91 -1.05
C LYS A 127 8.05 -5.56 -0.08
N LYS A 128 7.18 -4.76 0.54
CA LYS A 128 6.20 -5.21 1.52
C LYS A 128 4.86 -5.56 0.88
N SER A 129 4.59 -5.06 -0.33
CA SER A 129 3.37 -5.29 -1.07
C SER A 129 3.45 -6.56 -1.92
N ALA A 130 2.30 -6.91 -2.48
CA ALA A 130 2.16 -8.03 -3.37
C ALA A 130 2.85 -7.81 -4.74
N LEU A 131 3.25 -6.58 -5.05
CA LEU A 131 3.97 -6.28 -6.30
C LEU A 131 5.35 -6.95 -6.37
N SER A 132 5.98 -7.17 -5.21
CA SER A 132 7.29 -7.84 -5.13
C SER A 132 7.31 -9.26 -5.69
N PHE A 133 6.15 -9.89 -5.91
CA PHE A 133 6.04 -11.18 -6.59
C PHE A 133 5.41 -11.10 -7.98
N MET A 134 4.77 -9.98 -8.32
CA MET A 134 4.12 -9.78 -9.64
C MET A 134 5.07 -9.18 -10.66
N LEU A 135 5.98 -8.32 -10.20
CA LEU A 135 6.88 -7.54 -11.05
C LEU A 135 8.32 -7.90 -10.72
N ASP A 136 9.12 -8.18 -11.75
CA ASP A 136 10.54 -8.45 -11.64
C ASP A 136 11.32 -7.53 -12.59
N PHE A 137 12.39 -6.91 -12.09
CA PHE A 137 13.26 -6.00 -12.84
C PHE A 137 14.62 -5.88 -12.15
N PRO A 138 15.72 -5.65 -12.90
CA PRO A 138 17.09 -5.86 -12.40
C PRO A 138 17.61 -4.74 -11.47
N HIS A 139 16.84 -3.69 -11.23
CA HIS A 139 17.26 -2.49 -10.49
C HIS A 139 16.40 -2.25 -9.25
N LYS A 140 16.88 -1.37 -8.35
CA LYS A 140 16.14 -1.00 -7.13
C LYS A 140 15.20 0.17 -7.39
N LEU A 141 14.01 0.13 -6.80
CA LEU A 141 13.17 1.33 -6.66
C LEU A 141 13.75 2.24 -5.57
N ASN A 142 14.16 3.42 -5.98
CA ASN A 142 14.61 4.49 -5.09
C ASN A 142 14.15 5.84 -5.65
N CYS A 143 14.18 6.88 -4.81
CA CYS A 143 13.70 8.21 -5.18
C CYS A 143 14.46 8.79 -6.38
N GLN A 144 15.78 8.61 -6.48
CA GLN A 144 16.53 9.12 -7.62
C GLN A 144 16.09 8.48 -8.94
N ASN A 145 15.87 7.16 -8.95
CA ASN A 145 15.35 6.46 -10.11
C ASN A 145 13.96 6.98 -10.47
N PHE A 146 13.10 7.21 -9.49
CA PHE A 146 11.78 7.78 -9.72
C PHE A 146 11.85 9.18 -10.33
N LEU A 147 12.63 10.09 -9.73
CA LEU A 147 12.83 11.46 -10.22
C LEU A 147 13.43 11.49 -11.64
N ASN A 148 14.38 10.60 -11.92
CA ASN A 148 14.98 10.48 -13.26
C ASN A 148 13.96 10.03 -14.31
N GLN A 149 12.90 9.33 -13.92
CA GLN A 149 11.86 8.87 -14.84
C GLN A 149 10.80 9.96 -15.00
N MET A 150 10.44 10.64 -13.91
CA MET A 150 9.51 11.77 -13.96
C MET A 150 10.08 12.99 -14.71
N SER A 151 11.41 13.14 -14.78
CA SER A 151 12.03 14.23 -15.56
C SER A 151 11.79 14.15 -17.08
N TYR A 152 11.25 13.03 -17.58
CA TYR A 152 10.84 12.90 -18.98
C TYR A 152 9.42 13.43 -19.25
N ILE A 153 8.67 13.79 -18.19
CA ILE A 153 7.31 14.27 -18.30
C ILE A 153 7.33 15.79 -18.03
N ASP A 154 7.50 16.56 -19.10
CA ASP A 154 7.30 18.01 -19.06
C ASP A 154 5.82 18.38 -19.24
N SER A 155 5.50 19.68 -19.17
CA SER A 155 4.11 20.16 -19.27
C SER A 155 3.44 19.80 -20.59
N ASP A 156 4.17 19.83 -21.71
CA ASP A 156 3.63 19.51 -23.03
C ASP A 156 3.39 18.00 -23.15
N THR A 157 4.32 17.19 -22.64
CA THR A 157 4.19 15.72 -22.54
C THR A 157 3.00 15.35 -21.68
N MET A 158 2.84 15.98 -20.51
CA MET A 158 1.71 15.74 -19.61
C MET A 158 0.39 16.02 -20.32
N LYS A 159 0.28 17.16 -21.00
CA LYS A 159 -0.92 17.52 -21.74
C LYS A 159 -1.27 16.50 -22.84
N ASN A 160 -0.28 16.02 -23.59
CA ASN A 160 -0.50 15.01 -24.62
C ASN A 160 -0.96 13.67 -24.03
N ILE A 161 -0.42 13.28 -22.87
CA ILE A 161 -0.87 12.11 -22.10
C ILE A 161 -2.33 12.28 -21.66
N GLU A 162 -2.67 13.45 -21.11
CA GLU A 162 -4.03 13.78 -20.67
C GLU A 162 -5.04 13.74 -21.83
N ASP A 163 -4.70 14.32 -22.98
CA ASP A 163 -5.55 14.35 -24.17
C ASP A 163 -5.85 12.94 -24.70
N ASP A 164 -4.84 12.07 -24.77
CA ASP A 164 -5.01 10.69 -25.22
C ASP A 164 -5.79 9.85 -24.20
N LEU A 165 -5.53 10.02 -22.89
CA LEU A 165 -6.29 9.33 -21.84
C LEU A 165 -7.76 9.76 -21.83
N CYS A 166 -8.03 11.07 -21.96
CA CYS A 166 -9.39 11.60 -22.08
C CYS A 166 -10.11 11.01 -23.28
N ARG A 167 -9.43 10.85 -24.42
CA ARG A 167 -10.01 10.22 -25.61
C ARG A 167 -10.46 8.80 -25.33
N VAL A 168 -9.63 7.98 -24.69
CA VAL A 168 -9.98 6.59 -24.32
C VAL A 168 -11.17 6.55 -23.36
N LEU A 169 -11.22 7.47 -22.39
CA LEU A 169 -12.35 7.57 -21.47
C LEU A 169 -13.65 7.92 -22.20
N VAL A 170 -13.63 8.91 -23.10
CA VAL A 170 -14.80 9.28 -23.91
C VAL A 170 -15.25 8.13 -24.79
N GLU A 171 -14.32 7.40 -25.42
CA GLU A 171 -14.63 6.20 -26.23
C GLU A 171 -15.29 5.09 -25.41
N LYS A 172 -14.95 4.98 -24.12
CA LYS A 172 -15.62 4.07 -23.17
C LYS A 172 -16.96 4.59 -22.63
N GLY A 173 -17.40 5.77 -23.07
CA GLY A 173 -18.67 6.38 -22.68
C GLY A 173 -18.59 7.25 -21.43
N PHE A 174 -17.39 7.57 -20.93
CA PHE A 174 -17.22 8.54 -19.85
C PHE A 174 -17.25 9.96 -20.44
N THR A 175 -18.38 10.65 -20.28
CA THR A 175 -18.48 12.06 -20.66
C THR A 175 -18.20 12.94 -19.44
N PRO A 176 -17.21 13.86 -19.48
CA PRO A 176 -16.96 14.77 -18.38
C PRO A 176 -18.17 15.70 -18.22
N SER A 177 -19.00 15.43 -17.20
CA SER A 177 -20.17 16.23 -16.83
C SER A 177 -19.95 17.06 -15.57
N ILE A 178 -18.86 16.76 -14.83
CA ILE A 178 -18.54 17.37 -13.54
C ILE A 178 -17.07 17.77 -13.57
N LEU A 179 -16.80 19.04 -13.25
CA LEU A 179 -15.46 19.56 -13.04
C LEU A 179 -15.12 19.41 -11.55
N PHE A 180 -14.12 18.59 -11.23
CA PHE A 180 -13.51 18.58 -9.91
C PHE A 180 -12.37 19.58 -9.90
N VAL A 181 -12.49 20.61 -9.08
CA VAL A 181 -11.41 21.57 -8.82
C VAL A 181 -10.79 21.20 -7.49
N ASP A 182 -9.51 20.79 -7.51
CA ASP A 182 -8.72 20.61 -6.30
C ASP A 182 -7.96 21.91 -5.99
N GLU A 183 -8.43 22.61 -4.95
CA GLU A 183 -7.84 23.87 -4.49
C GLU A 183 -6.56 23.67 -3.66
N SER A 184 -6.14 22.42 -3.40
CA SER A 184 -5.01 22.10 -2.54
C SER A 184 -3.63 22.51 -3.09
N ASN A 185 -3.57 22.89 -4.37
CA ASN A 185 -2.34 23.29 -5.07
C ASN A 185 -2.25 24.79 -5.40
N TRP A 186 -3.09 25.65 -4.81
CA TRP A 186 -2.74 27.08 -4.75
C TRP A 186 -1.50 27.24 -3.89
N PHE A 187 -0.36 27.20 -4.57
CA PHE A 187 0.96 27.44 -4.04
C PHE A 187 0.95 28.49 -2.94
N THR A 188 1.62 28.13 -1.86
CA THR A 188 2.13 28.93 -0.74
C THR A 188 3.06 30.06 -1.21
N TYR A 189 2.68 30.84 -2.22
CA TYR A 189 3.38 32.06 -2.65
C TYR A 189 3.13 33.21 -1.65
N ALA A 190 2.05 33.14 -0.88
CA ALA A 190 1.64 34.21 0.02
C ALA A 190 2.52 34.37 1.27
N THR A 191 3.38 33.39 1.63
CA THR A 191 4.18 33.46 2.87
C THR A 191 5.69 33.65 2.66
N ASN A 192 6.20 33.59 1.42
CA ASN A 192 7.63 33.76 1.12
C ASN A 192 7.88 34.94 0.14
N TYR A 193 7.18 36.06 0.33
CA TYR A 193 7.51 37.31 -0.34
C TYR A 193 8.78 37.90 0.29
N ASN A 194 9.94 37.64 -0.32
CA ASN A 194 11.19 38.38 -0.08
C ASN A 194 11.59 39.12 -1.36
N ASP A 195 12.36 40.21 -1.22
CA ASP A 195 12.75 41.12 -2.31
C ASP A 195 13.36 40.43 -3.55
N GLU A 196 14.00 39.26 -3.39
CA GLU A 196 14.53 38.45 -4.50
C GLU A 196 13.43 37.88 -5.43
N SER A 197 12.25 37.58 -4.88
CA SER A 197 11.11 37.06 -5.65
C SER A 197 10.49 38.13 -6.57
N GLU A 198 10.58 39.40 -6.18
CA GLU A 198 10.08 40.53 -6.98
C GLU A 198 10.97 40.78 -8.22
N LEU A 199 12.29 40.59 -8.09
CA LEU A 199 13.24 40.72 -9.19
C LEU A 199 13.08 39.63 -10.25
N LEU A 200 12.72 38.41 -9.84
CA LEU A 200 12.42 37.31 -10.76
C LEU A 200 11.13 37.57 -11.57
N HIS A 201 10.09 38.13 -10.97
CA HIS A 201 8.86 38.49 -11.68
C HIS A 201 9.04 39.64 -12.68
N LYS A 202 9.80 40.68 -12.36
CA LYS A 202 10.09 41.78 -13.30
C LYS A 202 10.88 41.30 -14.52
N ARG A 203 11.76 40.31 -14.38
CA ARG A 203 12.52 39.71 -15.49
C ARG A 203 11.68 38.80 -16.40
N ILE A 204 10.65 38.14 -15.85
CA ILE A 204 9.76 37.28 -16.63
C ILE A 204 8.80 38.12 -17.48
N GLN A 205 8.25 39.21 -16.93
CA GLN A 205 7.38 40.10 -17.72
C GLN A 205 8.11 40.87 -18.83
N GLN A 206 9.40 41.20 -18.63
CA GLN A 206 10.23 41.82 -19.69
C GLN A 206 10.63 40.86 -20.82
N LYS A 207 10.53 39.53 -20.63
CA LYS A 207 10.79 38.54 -21.68
C LYS A 207 9.54 38.09 -22.43
N ALA A 208 8.36 38.52 -21.98
CA ALA A 208 7.07 38.22 -22.59
C ALA A 208 6.46 39.44 -23.32
N SER A 209 7.26 40.49 -23.56
CA SER A 209 6.94 41.65 -24.41
C SER A 209 7.81 41.66 -25.65
#